data_AF-A0A4Y2M9Q2-F1
#
_entry.id   AF-A0A4Y2M9Q2-F1
#
_cell.length_a   1.000
_cell.length_b   1.000
_cell.length_c   1.000
_cell.angle_alpha   90.00
_cell.angle_beta   90.00
_cell.angle_gamma   90.00
#
_symmetry.space_group_name_H-M   'P 1'
#
loop_
_entity.id
_entity.type
_entity.pdbx_description
1 polymer ?
#
loop_
_entity_poly.entity_id
_entity_poly.type
_entity_poly.pdbx_seq_one_letter_code
_entity_poly.pdbx_strand_id
1 'polypeptide(L)'
;MWLSTLLTSVLLTTVYCAEPRFSRPNSIEMYNAGLNQDRGKIVCYYSAWAYTRPDPWNYDIENIPGDLCTDIIYSFVGLNNQTWELFAIDPEYDLEKGGYKKFTALRGKHPHLKLLLAVGGWAEGGRKYSDMVGEKSRRDTFRRKIDKDNFLKLVEELKAAFEPHKLLLTCAVPVAKFRLQEGYEVPRLAELFDWINVMTYDLRGNWAGFTDVHSPLYKRPFDQWAYEKLNVVRS
;
A
#
# COMPACT_ATOMS: atom_id res chain seq x y z
N MET A 1 -16.60 -17.83 46.11
CA MET A 1 -17.03 -16.65 46.89
C MET A 1 -15.77 -16.05 47.48
N TRP A 2 -15.32 -14.90 46.93
CA TRP A 2 -14.52 -13.80 47.51
C TRP A 2 -13.46 -14.17 48.59
N LEU A 3 -12.17 -13.79 48.55
CA LEU A 3 -11.50 -12.60 47.99
C LEU A 3 -9.97 -12.69 48.29
N SER A 4 -9.13 -12.21 47.35
CA SER A 4 -8.01 -11.25 47.57
C SER A 4 -6.77 -11.71 48.39
N THR A 5 -5.50 -11.32 48.18
CA THR A 5 -4.76 -10.36 47.32
C THR A 5 -3.26 -10.75 47.43
N LEU A 6 -2.39 -10.13 46.60
CA LEU A 6 -0.91 -10.08 46.57
C LEU A 6 -0.37 -10.84 45.34
N LEU A 7 0.39 -10.27 44.39
CA LEU A 7 1.02 -8.96 44.27
C LEU A 7 1.40 -8.76 42.80
N THR A 8 1.26 -7.53 42.36
CA THR A 8 1.62 -6.92 41.08
C THR A 8 3.09 -7.02 40.68
N SER A 9 3.36 -7.31 39.40
CA SER A 9 4.54 -7.00 38.54
C SER A 9 4.70 -8.17 37.54
N VAL A 10 4.68 -8.04 36.22
CA VAL A 10 5.24 -7.04 35.31
C VAL A 10 4.33 -6.99 34.07
N LEU A 11 3.56 -5.92 33.95
CA LEU A 11 2.97 -5.45 32.70
C LEU A 11 3.79 -4.23 32.29
N LEU A 12 4.66 -4.39 31.30
CA LEU A 12 5.23 -3.28 30.53
C LEU A 12 5.69 -3.79 29.17
N THR A 13 4.68 -4.03 28.34
CA THR A 13 4.68 -3.84 26.89
C THR A 13 5.47 -2.59 26.52
N THR A 14 6.61 -2.76 25.87
CA THR A 14 7.25 -1.70 25.07
C THR A 14 7.30 -2.16 23.61
N VAL A 15 6.13 -2.18 22.99
CA VAL A 15 6.04 -1.94 21.53
C VAL A 15 5.91 -0.43 21.40
N TYR A 16 7.04 0.25 21.21
CA TYR A 16 7.03 1.64 20.77
C TYR A 16 6.63 1.66 19.29
N CYS A 17 5.40 2.08 18.99
CA CYS A 17 5.01 2.58 17.68
C CYS A 17 3.74 3.43 17.81
N ALA A 18 3.92 4.73 18.10
CA ALA A 18 3.14 5.84 17.55
C ALA A 18 3.55 7.11 18.31
N GLU A 19 4.23 8.05 17.66
CA GLU A 19 4.43 9.36 18.26
C GLU A 19 3.10 10.13 18.42
N PRO A 20 2.94 10.96 19.47
CA PRO A 20 1.84 11.90 19.62
C PRO A 20 1.81 12.92 18.46
N ARG A 21 0.71 13.01 17.69
CA ARG A 21 0.43 14.23 16.92
C ARG A 21 -0.10 15.25 17.91
N PHE A 22 0.70 16.26 18.22
CA PHE A 22 0.24 17.45 18.91
C PHE A 22 -0.64 18.23 17.91
N SER A 23 -1.91 18.41 18.22
CA SER A 23 -2.86 19.14 17.39
C SER A 23 -3.09 20.55 17.92
N ARG A 24 -3.18 21.52 17.00
CA ARG A 24 -4.11 22.64 17.14
C ARG A 24 -4.89 22.85 15.84
N PRO A 25 -6.18 23.20 15.91
CA PRO A 25 -7.00 23.51 14.74
C PRO A 25 -6.77 24.96 14.28
N ASN A 26 -6.79 25.17 12.96
CA ASN A 26 -6.83 26.47 12.27
C ASN A 26 -5.57 27.36 12.28
N SER A 27 -4.39 26.77 12.10
CA SER A 27 -3.24 27.49 11.52
C SER A 27 -2.51 26.56 10.57
N ILE A 28 -2.36 26.98 9.31
CA ILE A 28 -1.36 26.41 8.40
C ILE A 28 0.00 26.84 8.95
N GLU A 29 0.49 26.12 9.96
CA GLU A 29 1.91 26.12 10.28
C GLU A 29 2.49 24.81 9.77
N MET A 30 3.19 24.95 8.65
CA MET A 30 4.08 23.95 8.08
C MET A 30 5.11 23.54 9.14
N TYR A 31 4.86 22.45 9.86
CA TYR A 31 5.80 21.96 10.86
C TYR A 31 7.05 21.40 10.16
N ASN A 32 8.09 22.22 10.15
CA ASN A 32 9.47 21.86 9.88
C ASN A 32 9.99 20.97 11.01
N ALA A 33 9.83 19.65 10.84
CA ALA A 33 10.60 18.66 11.57
C ALA A 33 11.72 18.13 10.67
N GLY A 34 12.87 18.80 10.69
CA GLY A 34 14.19 18.18 10.51
C GLY A 34 14.53 17.41 9.22
N LEU A 35 13.72 17.46 8.17
CA LEU A 35 14.08 17.01 6.81
C LEU A 35 13.55 18.04 5.82
N ASN A 36 14.43 18.59 4.98
CA ASN A 36 14.13 19.60 3.95
C ASN A 36 12.78 19.36 3.28
N GLN A 37 11.86 20.32 3.41
CA GLN A 37 10.58 20.37 2.67
C GLN A 37 10.77 20.39 1.14
N ASP A 38 12.00 20.52 0.65
CA ASP A 38 12.38 20.50 -0.76
C ASP A 38 12.65 19.10 -1.34
N ARG A 39 12.65 18.02 -0.54
CA ARG A 39 12.86 16.66 -1.06
C ARG A 39 11.54 15.92 -1.28
N GLY A 40 11.28 15.55 -2.53
CA GLY A 40 10.15 14.68 -2.90
C GLY A 40 10.22 13.31 -2.23
N LYS A 41 9.06 12.64 -2.13
CA LYS A 41 8.95 11.27 -1.61
C LYS A 41 9.65 10.28 -2.54
N ILE A 42 10.37 9.32 -1.96
CA ILE A 42 10.93 8.17 -2.67
C ILE A 42 10.34 6.92 -2.05
N VAL A 43 9.31 6.37 -2.70
CA VAL A 43 8.57 5.21 -2.23
C VAL A 43 9.11 3.95 -2.90
N CYS A 44 9.65 3.04 -2.11
CA CYS A 44 10.31 1.84 -2.59
C CYS A 44 9.47 0.60 -2.27
N TYR A 45 9.18 -0.23 -3.28
CA TYR A 45 8.54 -1.53 -3.05
C TYR A 45 9.60 -2.61 -2.83
N TYR A 46 9.50 -3.32 -1.70
CA TYR A 46 10.28 -4.51 -1.41
C TYR A 46 9.45 -5.76 -1.72
N SER A 47 9.87 -6.52 -2.71
CA SER A 47 9.23 -7.78 -3.10
C SER A 47 9.80 -8.94 -2.27
N ALA A 48 9.01 -9.49 -1.35
CA ALA A 48 9.45 -10.56 -0.46
C ALA A 48 10.01 -11.76 -1.22
N TRP A 49 9.36 -12.19 -2.32
CA TRP A 49 9.82 -13.33 -3.12
C TRP A 49 11.18 -13.13 -3.81
N ALA A 50 11.77 -11.92 -3.79
CA ALA A 50 13.07 -11.69 -4.39
C ALA A 50 14.22 -12.43 -3.68
N TYR A 51 14.05 -12.85 -2.42
CA TYR A 51 15.05 -13.67 -1.72
C TYR A 51 15.28 -15.04 -2.39
N THR A 52 14.27 -15.55 -3.11
CA THR A 52 14.30 -16.88 -3.75
C THR A 52 15.04 -16.91 -5.09
N ARG A 53 15.42 -15.75 -5.63
CA ARG A 53 16.12 -15.68 -6.92
C ARG A 53 17.50 -16.35 -6.81
N PRO A 54 18.02 -16.93 -7.89
CA PRO A 54 19.37 -17.51 -7.87
C PRO A 54 20.42 -16.41 -7.73
N ASP A 55 21.55 -16.74 -7.11
CA ASP A 55 22.72 -15.87 -7.05
C ASP A 55 23.15 -15.43 -8.46
N PRO A 56 23.59 -14.18 -8.66
CA PRO A 56 23.73 -13.09 -7.68
C PRO A 56 22.48 -12.18 -7.59
N TRP A 57 21.30 -12.66 -8.01
CA TRP A 57 20.08 -11.85 -8.13
C TRP A 57 19.13 -11.98 -6.95
N ASN A 58 19.48 -12.80 -5.96
CA ASN A 58 18.80 -12.87 -4.67
C ASN A 58 18.84 -11.51 -3.99
N TYR A 59 17.70 -11.12 -3.40
CA TYR A 59 17.58 -9.83 -2.74
C TYR A 59 16.73 -9.98 -1.46
N ASP A 60 17.40 -9.99 -0.32
CA ASP A 60 16.80 -10.09 1.01
C ASP A 60 16.67 -8.70 1.65
N ILE A 61 15.96 -8.60 2.78
CA ILE A 61 15.72 -7.37 3.54
C ILE A 61 17.05 -6.67 3.90
N GLU A 62 18.11 -7.45 4.13
CA GLU A 62 19.43 -6.94 4.48
C GLU A 62 20.11 -6.19 3.33
N ASN A 63 19.67 -6.43 2.08
CA ASN A 63 20.19 -5.74 0.90
C ASN A 63 19.52 -4.39 0.64
N ILE A 64 18.46 -4.04 1.39
CA ILE A 64 17.70 -2.80 1.19
C ILE A 64 18.56 -1.57 1.54
N PRO A 65 18.84 -0.67 0.57
CA PRO A 65 19.56 0.58 0.84
C PRO A 65 18.60 1.63 1.42
N GLY A 66 18.30 1.53 2.72
CA GLY A 66 17.27 2.33 3.39
C GLY A 66 17.45 3.85 3.28
N ASP A 67 18.67 4.34 3.09
CA ASP A 67 18.95 5.77 2.94
C ASP A 67 18.47 6.35 1.59
N LEU A 68 18.16 5.50 0.61
CA LEU A 68 17.64 5.93 -0.69
C LEU A 68 16.13 6.17 -0.69
N CYS A 69 15.42 5.67 0.31
CA CYS A 69 13.96 5.70 0.37
C CYS A 69 13.45 6.56 1.52
N THR A 70 12.30 7.20 1.34
CA THR A 70 11.55 7.83 2.44
C THR A 70 10.57 6.84 3.06
N ASP A 71 9.98 5.99 2.22
CA ASP A 71 8.95 5.04 2.57
C ASP A 71 9.27 3.69 1.89
N ILE A 72 9.17 2.57 2.61
CA ILE A 72 9.34 1.23 2.05
C ILE A 72 8.07 0.42 2.26
N ILE A 73 7.61 -0.23 1.20
CA ILE A 73 6.37 -1.01 1.16
C ILE A 73 6.73 -2.48 0.99
N TYR A 74 6.42 -3.30 1.99
CA TYR A 74 6.58 -4.75 1.93
C TYR A 74 5.46 -5.37 1.07
N SER A 75 5.85 -6.11 0.05
CA SER A 75 4.95 -6.74 -0.91
C SER A 75 5.11 -8.27 -0.87
N PHE A 76 4.08 -9.06 -0.53
CA PHE A 76 2.72 -8.67 -0.16
C PHE A 76 2.20 -9.53 1.00
N VAL A 77 1.20 -9.00 1.71
CA VAL A 77 0.33 -9.76 2.60
C VAL A 77 -0.89 -10.20 1.80
N GLY A 78 -1.35 -11.43 2.03
CA GLY A 78 -2.48 -12.00 1.32
C GLY A 78 -3.82 -11.76 2.02
N LEU A 79 -4.92 -11.90 1.27
CA LEU A 79 -6.29 -11.91 1.81
C LEU A 79 -6.93 -13.29 1.67
N ASN A 80 -7.37 -13.88 2.78
CA ASN A 80 -8.06 -15.17 2.79
C ASN A 80 -9.46 -15.01 2.17
N ASN A 81 -9.84 -15.91 1.26
CA ASN A 81 -11.10 -15.83 0.52
C ASN A 81 -12.31 -16.45 1.23
N GLN A 82 -12.13 -16.91 2.47
CA GLN A 82 -13.18 -17.48 3.32
C GLN A 82 -13.35 -16.68 4.60
N THR A 83 -12.25 -16.40 5.31
CA THR A 83 -12.28 -15.67 6.59
C THR A 83 -12.17 -14.15 6.42
N TRP A 84 -11.71 -13.68 5.26
CA TRP A 84 -11.39 -12.28 4.99
C TRP A 84 -10.28 -11.70 5.89
N GLU A 85 -9.53 -12.58 6.55
CA GLU A 85 -8.38 -12.20 7.35
C GLU A 85 -7.12 -12.09 6.50
N LEU A 86 -6.20 -11.24 6.96
CA LEU A 86 -4.87 -11.12 6.37
C LEU A 86 -4.02 -12.33 6.74
N PHE A 87 -3.22 -12.81 5.79
CA PHE A 87 -2.28 -13.91 6.03
C PHE A 87 -0.93 -13.67 5.35
N ALA A 88 0.13 -14.26 5.91
CA ALA A 88 1.46 -14.25 5.29
C ALA A 88 1.46 -15.17 4.06
N ILE A 89 1.82 -14.64 2.88
CA ILE A 89 1.84 -15.44 1.63
C ILE A 89 2.92 -16.52 1.69
N ASP A 90 4.07 -16.22 2.31
CA ASP A 90 5.15 -17.15 2.58
C ASP A 90 5.41 -17.20 4.09
N PRO A 91 4.68 -18.02 4.87
CA PRO A 91 4.84 -18.09 6.32
C PRO A 91 6.25 -18.53 6.76
N GLU A 92 6.92 -19.37 5.97
CA GLU A 92 8.29 -19.83 6.26
C GLU A 92 9.24 -18.64 6.27
N TYR A 93 9.15 -17.77 5.26
CA TYR A 93 10.00 -16.58 5.20
C TYR A 93 9.51 -15.45 6.13
N ASP A 94 8.23 -15.10 6.05
CA ASP A 94 7.66 -13.94 6.71
C ASP A 94 7.61 -14.09 8.24
N LEU A 95 7.30 -15.30 8.72
CA LEU A 95 7.07 -15.60 10.14
C LEU A 95 8.21 -16.41 10.74
N GLU A 96 8.56 -17.57 10.17
CA GLU A 96 9.54 -18.50 10.77
C GLU A 96 10.97 -17.95 10.68
N LYS A 97 11.39 -17.47 9.51
CA LYS A 97 12.66 -16.75 9.30
C LYS A 97 12.61 -15.29 9.74
N GLY A 98 11.43 -14.83 10.20
CA GLY A 98 11.23 -13.52 10.80
C GLY A 98 11.29 -12.35 9.82
N GLY A 99 10.92 -12.54 8.55
CA GLY A 99 10.90 -11.48 7.53
C GLY A 99 10.24 -10.18 8.01
N TYR A 100 9.03 -10.23 8.60
CA TYR A 100 8.38 -9.02 9.12
C TYR A 100 9.15 -8.36 10.27
N LYS A 101 9.78 -9.15 11.14
CA LYS A 101 10.61 -8.63 12.24
C LYS A 101 11.88 -7.96 11.70
N LYS A 102 12.55 -8.59 10.73
CA LYS A 102 13.72 -8.01 10.04
C LYS A 102 13.35 -6.71 9.34
N PHE A 103 12.22 -6.69 8.64
CA PHE A 103 11.74 -5.51 7.93
C PHE A 103 11.47 -4.34 8.87
N THR A 104 10.73 -4.58 9.96
CA THR A 104 10.45 -3.54 10.96
C THR A 104 11.70 -3.06 11.70
N ALA A 105 12.70 -3.94 11.88
CA ALA A 105 13.99 -3.60 12.47
C ALA A 105 14.85 -2.67 11.59
N LEU A 106 14.53 -2.45 10.31
CA LEU A 106 15.22 -1.47 9.47
C LEU A 106 15.21 -0.06 10.08
N ARG A 107 14.20 0.28 10.87
CA ARG A 107 14.14 1.58 11.58
C ARG A 107 15.26 1.76 12.59
N GLY A 108 15.85 0.68 13.10
CA GLY A 108 17.02 0.76 13.97
C GLY A 108 18.26 1.29 13.24
N LYS A 109 18.38 1.00 11.93
CA LYS A 109 19.47 1.49 11.07
C LYS A 109 19.13 2.78 10.35
N HIS A 110 17.87 2.94 9.96
CA HIS A 110 17.34 4.08 9.20
C HIS A 110 16.10 4.65 9.90
N PRO A 111 16.26 5.45 10.98
CA PRO A 111 15.15 5.94 11.79
C PRO A 111 14.13 6.81 11.05
N HIS A 112 14.51 7.38 9.91
CA HIS A 112 13.62 8.19 9.06
C HIS A 112 12.60 7.36 8.27
N LEU A 113 12.82 6.06 8.12
CA LEU A 113 11.99 5.22 7.27
C LEU A 113 10.57 5.03 7.81
N LYS A 114 9.61 5.28 6.93
CA LYS A 114 8.23 4.82 7.09
C LYS A 114 8.09 3.45 6.43
N LEU A 115 7.57 2.47 7.18
CA LEU A 115 7.44 1.09 6.72
C LEU A 115 5.96 0.72 6.63
N LEU A 116 5.54 0.25 5.46
CA LEU A 116 4.15 -0.11 5.16
C LEU A 116 4.07 -1.56 4.70
N LEU A 117 2.91 -2.19 4.91
CA LEU A 117 2.57 -3.48 4.32
C LEU A 117 1.58 -3.25 3.18
N ALA A 118 1.83 -3.85 2.02
CA ALA A 118 0.86 -3.87 0.93
C ALA A 118 0.06 -5.17 0.95
N VAL A 119 -1.26 -5.02 0.80
CA VAL A 119 -2.19 -6.14 0.63
C VAL A 119 -2.62 -6.20 -0.84
N GLY A 120 -2.52 -7.37 -1.47
CA GLY A 120 -2.91 -7.56 -2.87
C GLY A 120 -1.75 -7.81 -3.82
N GLY A 121 -1.75 -7.11 -4.95
CA GLY A 121 -0.84 -7.39 -6.07
C GLY A 121 -1.48 -8.29 -7.14
N TRP A 122 -0.81 -8.39 -8.29
CA TRP A 122 -1.35 -9.07 -9.47
C TRP A 122 -1.70 -10.54 -9.22
N ALA A 123 -0.81 -11.28 -8.54
CA ALA A 123 -0.96 -12.71 -8.30
C ALA A 123 -2.13 -13.06 -7.36
N GLU A 124 -2.53 -12.15 -6.47
CA GLU A 124 -3.67 -12.35 -5.56
C GLU A 124 -5.02 -12.30 -6.32
N GLY A 125 -5.07 -11.63 -7.47
CA GLY A 125 -6.28 -11.43 -8.25
C GLY A 125 -7.28 -10.47 -7.60
N GLY A 126 -8.25 -9.96 -8.39
CA GLY A 126 -9.22 -8.96 -7.92
C GLY A 126 -10.51 -9.53 -7.31
N ARG A 127 -10.85 -10.79 -7.60
CA ARG A 127 -12.17 -11.36 -7.30
C ARG A 127 -12.48 -11.38 -5.81
N LYS A 128 -11.55 -11.86 -4.98
CA LYS A 128 -11.72 -11.92 -3.53
C LYS A 128 -11.85 -10.55 -2.88
N TYR A 129 -11.22 -9.51 -3.45
CA TYR A 129 -11.40 -8.14 -2.98
C TYR A 129 -12.79 -7.61 -3.33
N SER A 130 -13.27 -7.86 -4.56
CA SER A 130 -14.65 -7.54 -4.97
C SER A 130 -15.67 -8.29 -4.09
N ASP A 131 -15.44 -9.56 -3.78
CA ASP A 131 -16.31 -10.34 -2.89
C ASP A 131 -16.30 -9.76 -1.46
N MET A 132 -15.12 -9.42 -0.91
CA MET A 132 -14.96 -8.84 0.43
C MET A 132 -15.66 -7.48 0.56
N VAL A 133 -15.53 -6.60 -0.43
CA VAL A 133 -16.17 -5.27 -0.39
C VAL A 133 -17.64 -5.32 -0.85
N GLY A 134 -18.00 -6.31 -1.67
CA GLY A 134 -19.32 -6.58 -2.24
C GLY A 134 -20.37 -6.96 -1.20
N GLU A 135 -19.94 -7.51 -0.07
CA GLU A 135 -20.81 -7.72 1.08
C GLU A 135 -20.95 -6.45 1.93
N LYS A 136 -22.21 -6.08 2.21
CA LYS A 136 -22.55 -5.67 3.60
C LYS A 136 -23.31 -6.81 4.31
N SER A 137 -23.14 -8.06 3.84
CA SER A 137 -24.09 -9.19 3.74
C SER A 137 -24.93 -9.30 2.44
N ARG A 138 -24.38 -8.84 1.31
CA ARG A 138 -24.81 -9.00 -0.10
C ARG A 138 -25.72 -7.91 -0.69
N ARG A 139 -25.14 -7.14 -1.63
CA ARG A 139 -25.86 -6.31 -2.60
C ARG A 139 -25.60 -6.88 -3.99
N ASP A 140 -26.48 -7.75 -4.47
CA ASP A 140 -26.61 -8.09 -5.88
C ASP A 140 -27.68 -7.16 -6.44
N THR A 141 -27.36 -6.19 -7.29
CA THR A 141 -27.48 -6.28 -8.74
C THR A 141 -26.83 -5.01 -9.31
N PHE A 142 -25.90 -5.12 -10.27
CA PHE A 142 -24.95 -4.11 -10.81
C PHE A 142 -23.53 -4.06 -10.19
N ARG A 143 -22.75 -5.14 -10.33
CA ARG A 143 -21.35 -5.25 -9.84
C ARG A 143 -20.41 -4.07 -10.14
N ARG A 144 -20.48 -3.46 -11.34
CA ARG A 144 -19.50 -2.43 -11.74
C ARG A 144 -19.58 -1.13 -10.94
N LYS A 145 -20.79 -0.64 -10.60
CA LYS A 145 -20.94 0.55 -9.76
C LYS A 145 -20.70 0.21 -8.28
N ILE A 146 -21.02 -1.03 -7.89
CA ILE A 146 -20.90 -1.55 -6.53
C ILE A 146 -19.43 -1.59 -6.08
N ASP A 147 -18.49 -2.06 -6.91
CA ASP A 147 -17.08 -2.11 -6.51
C ASP A 147 -16.47 -0.72 -6.29
N LYS A 148 -16.81 0.26 -7.14
CA LYS A 148 -16.36 1.65 -7.00
C LYS A 148 -16.82 2.28 -5.67
N ASP A 149 -18.12 2.16 -5.38
CA ASP A 149 -18.72 2.70 -4.16
C ASP A 149 -18.24 1.95 -2.91
N ASN A 150 -18.14 0.62 -2.98
CA ASN A 150 -17.69 -0.20 -1.86
C ASN A 150 -16.19 -0.01 -1.58
N PHE A 151 -15.35 0.17 -2.60
CA PHE A 151 -13.94 0.50 -2.41
C PHE A 151 -13.78 1.83 -1.69
N LEU A 152 -14.53 2.87 -2.08
CA LEU A 152 -14.55 4.14 -1.34
C LEU A 152 -14.95 3.91 0.12
N LYS A 153 -16.02 3.15 0.38
CA LYS A 153 -16.49 2.86 1.73
C LYS A 153 -15.46 2.12 2.58
N LEU A 154 -14.76 1.14 2.00
CA LEU A 154 -13.66 0.44 2.66
C LEU A 154 -12.56 1.42 3.06
N VAL A 155 -12.19 2.34 2.17
CA VAL A 155 -11.14 3.34 2.42
C VAL A 155 -11.58 4.31 3.53
N GLU A 156 -12.84 4.74 3.55
CA GLU A 156 -13.38 5.58 4.63
C GLU A 156 -13.33 4.86 5.99
N GLU A 157 -13.69 3.58 6.05
CA GLU A 157 -13.65 2.75 7.26
C GLU A 157 -12.21 2.51 7.74
N LEU A 158 -11.29 2.18 6.83
CA LEU A 158 -9.87 2.03 7.13
C LEU A 158 -9.26 3.35 7.64
N LYS A 159 -9.58 4.47 7.00
CA LYS A 159 -9.10 5.79 7.44
C LYS A 159 -9.59 6.11 8.85
N ALA A 160 -10.87 5.89 9.13
CA ALA A 160 -11.44 6.07 10.46
C ALA A 160 -10.78 5.16 11.52
N ALA A 161 -10.52 3.90 11.18
CA ALA A 161 -9.84 2.96 12.07
C ALA A 161 -8.36 3.30 12.30
N PHE A 162 -7.68 3.87 11.29
CA PHE A 162 -6.26 4.17 11.34
C PHE A 162 -5.96 5.49 12.07
N GLU A 163 -6.89 6.44 12.08
CA GLU A 163 -6.68 7.79 12.63
C GLU A 163 -6.27 7.79 14.12
N PRO A 164 -6.91 7.02 15.04
CA PRO A 164 -6.50 6.96 16.45
C PRO A 164 -5.08 6.40 16.64
N HIS A 165 -4.65 5.53 15.72
CA HIS A 165 -3.33 4.88 15.75
C HIS A 165 -2.28 5.63 14.90
N LYS A 166 -2.69 6.69 14.20
CA LYS A 166 -1.86 7.49 13.28
C LYS A 166 -1.14 6.65 12.23
N LEU A 167 -1.79 5.60 11.77
CA LEU A 167 -1.29 4.76 10.68
C LEU A 167 -1.49 5.47 9.34
N LEU A 168 -0.57 5.22 8.41
CA LEU A 168 -0.65 5.73 7.04
C LEU A 168 -1.56 4.82 6.21
N LEU A 169 -2.37 5.42 5.35
CA LEU A 169 -3.21 4.73 4.38
C LEU A 169 -2.88 5.24 2.97
N THR A 170 -2.47 4.33 2.10
CA THR A 170 -2.02 4.64 0.73
C THR A 170 -2.56 3.62 -0.24
N CYS A 171 -2.52 3.92 -1.54
CA CYS A 171 -2.99 2.99 -2.56
C CYS A 171 -2.13 3.05 -3.83
N ALA A 172 -1.90 1.89 -4.45
CA ALA A 172 -1.36 1.80 -5.81
C ALA A 172 -2.51 1.79 -6.82
N VAL A 173 -2.52 2.73 -7.76
CA VAL A 173 -3.65 2.94 -8.68
C VAL A 173 -3.23 2.86 -10.15
N PRO A 174 -4.10 2.37 -11.05
CA PRO A 174 -3.82 2.36 -12.49
C PRO A 174 -3.97 3.77 -13.09
N VAL A 175 -3.38 3.99 -14.27
CA VAL A 175 -3.55 5.26 -15.02
C VAL A 175 -4.58 5.19 -16.14
N ALA A 176 -5.00 3.98 -16.53
CA ALA A 176 -5.92 3.81 -17.64
C ALA A 176 -7.29 4.41 -17.32
N LYS A 177 -7.77 5.33 -18.18
CA LYS A 177 -9.03 6.07 -17.96
C LYS A 177 -10.22 5.17 -17.66
N PHE A 178 -10.35 4.06 -18.39
CA PHE A 178 -11.47 3.13 -18.20
C PHE A 178 -11.43 2.48 -16.81
N ARG A 179 -10.25 2.09 -16.30
CA ARG A 179 -10.08 1.53 -14.95
C ARG A 179 -10.45 2.55 -13.87
N LEU A 180 -10.02 3.79 -14.03
CA LEU A 180 -10.34 4.88 -13.11
C LEU A 180 -11.84 5.16 -13.05
N GLN A 181 -12.50 5.22 -14.21
CA GLN A 181 -13.94 5.45 -14.29
C GLN A 181 -14.76 4.31 -13.69
N GLU A 182 -14.29 3.06 -13.82
CA GLU A 182 -14.98 1.88 -13.33
C GLU A 182 -14.77 1.62 -11.84
N GLY A 183 -13.65 2.00 -11.24
CA GLY A 183 -13.28 1.56 -9.89
C GLY A 183 -12.95 2.64 -8.86
N TYR A 184 -12.84 3.92 -9.23
CA TYR A 184 -12.26 4.94 -8.34
C TYR A 184 -13.11 6.22 -8.26
N GLU A 185 -13.64 6.54 -7.07
CA GLU A 185 -14.17 7.87 -6.74
C GLU A 185 -13.02 8.85 -6.47
N VAL A 186 -12.32 9.24 -7.54
CA VAL A 186 -11.01 9.94 -7.48
C VAL A 186 -10.98 11.13 -6.52
N PRO A 187 -11.92 12.10 -6.55
CA PRO A 187 -11.84 13.26 -5.65
C PRO A 187 -11.90 12.86 -4.17
N ARG A 188 -12.79 11.93 -3.82
CA ARG A 188 -12.97 11.48 -2.45
C ARG A 188 -11.81 10.63 -1.96
N LEU A 189 -11.33 9.71 -2.81
CA LEU A 189 -10.17 8.88 -2.48
C LEU A 189 -8.90 9.72 -2.29
N ALA A 190 -8.72 10.79 -3.08
CA ALA A 190 -7.58 11.69 -2.95
C ALA A 190 -7.56 12.47 -1.62
N GLU A 191 -8.73 12.70 -1.00
CA GLU A 191 -8.84 13.32 0.34
C GLU A 191 -8.53 12.34 1.48
N LEU A 192 -8.69 11.03 1.24
CA LEU A 192 -8.57 9.99 2.28
C LEU A 192 -7.17 9.39 2.38
N PHE A 193 -6.48 9.25 1.26
CA PHE A 193 -5.13 8.69 1.22
C PHE A 193 -4.05 9.72 1.58
N ASP A 194 -3.04 9.30 2.34
CA ASP A 194 -1.87 10.14 2.65
C ASP A 194 -1.05 10.45 1.38
N TRP A 195 -0.99 9.49 0.46
CA TRP A 195 -0.54 9.67 -0.92
C TRP A 195 -0.99 8.50 -1.81
N ILE A 196 -0.82 8.66 -3.12
CA ILE A 196 -1.22 7.68 -4.14
C ILE A 196 0.00 7.29 -4.97
N ASN A 197 0.29 5.98 -5.03
CA ASN A 197 1.33 5.42 -5.88
C ASN A 197 0.74 5.15 -7.28
N VAL A 198 0.96 6.06 -8.22
CA VAL A 198 0.41 5.94 -9.57
C VAL A 198 1.27 4.96 -10.40
N MET A 199 0.68 3.84 -10.81
CA MET A 199 1.35 2.79 -11.59
C MET A 199 1.52 3.22 -13.05
N THR A 200 2.52 4.06 -13.29
CA THR A 200 2.88 4.68 -14.59
C THR A 200 3.80 3.79 -15.43
N TYR A 201 3.60 2.47 -15.32
CA TYR A 201 4.31 1.40 -16.02
C TYR A 201 3.29 0.34 -16.45
N ASP A 202 3.74 -0.65 -17.23
CA ASP A 202 2.88 -1.67 -17.86
C ASP A 202 1.75 -1.06 -18.71
N LEU A 203 2.04 0.09 -19.34
CA LEU A 203 1.15 0.77 -20.28
C LEU A 203 1.12 0.04 -21.62
N ARG A 204 2.15 -0.76 -21.91
CA ARG A 204 2.30 -1.65 -23.05
C ARG A 204 2.93 -2.95 -22.55
N GLY A 205 2.79 -4.02 -23.31
CA GLY A 205 3.39 -5.32 -23.00
C GLY A 205 2.95 -6.36 -24.01
N ASN A 206 3.30 -7.62 -23.76
CA ASN A 206 3.02 -8.71 -24.69
C ASN A 206 1.53 -8.82 -25.07
N TRP A 207 0.62 -8.51 -24.14
CA TRP A 207 -0.84 -8.51 -24.36
C TRP A 207 -1.31 -7.48 -25.40
N ALA A 208 -0.49 -6.49 -25.74
CA ALA A 208 -0.82 -5.47 -26.74
C ALA A 208 -0.67 -5.98 -28.19
N GLY A 209 0.06 -7.08 -28.40
CA GLY A 209 0.28 -7.67 -29.74
C GLY A 209 1.36 -6.97 -30.58
N PHE A 210 2.12 -6.05 -29.99
CA PHE A 210 3.25 -5.36 -30.63
C PHE A 210 4.32 -5.00 -29.61
N THR A 211 5.55 -4.78 -30.09
CA THR A 211 6.68 -4.35 -29.24
C THR A 211 6.62 -2.84 -29.02
N ASP A 212 6.74 -2.42 -27.76
CA ASP A 212 6.76 -1.00 -27.38
C ASP A 212 7.32 -0.82 -25.96
N VAL A 213 7.72 0.41 -25.62
CA VAL A 213 8.08 0.78 -24.24
C VAL A 213 6.83 0.80 -23.36
N HIS A 214 6.93 0.28 -22.14
CA HIS A 214 5.79 0.14 -21.22
C HIS A 214 5.53 1.37 -20.32
N SER A 215 6.35 2.42 -20.41
CA SER A 215 6.25 3.64 -19.60
C SER A 215 6.50 4.94 -20.42
N PRO A 216 5.84 5.12 -21.59
CA PRO A 216 6.06 6.32 -22.41
C PRO A 216 5.64 7.60 -21.67
N LEU A 217 6.54 8.58 -21.61
CA LEU A 217 6.28 9.84 -20.90
C LEU A 217 5.17 10.67 -21.56
N TYR A 218 5.16 10.73 -22.90
CA TYR A 218 4.21 11.51 -23.70
C TYR A 218 3.54 10.67 -24.79
N LYS A 219 2.41 11.15 -25.33
CA LYS A 219 1.76 10.61 -26.52
C LYS A 219 2.70 10.67 -27.74
N ARG A 220 2.71 9.60 -28.54
CA ARG A 220 3.47 9.50 -29.80
C ARG A 220 2.54 9.40 -31.01
N PRO A 221 3.01 9.67 -32.25
CA PRO A 221 2.15 9.71 -33.44
C PRO A 221 1.37 8.41 -33.72
N PHE A 222 1.92 7.24 -33.35
CA PHE A 222 1.27 5.95 -33.55
C PHE A 222 0.34 5.54 -32.41
N ASP A 223 0.27 6.31 -31.31
CA ASP A 223 -0.65 6.04 -30.20
C ASP A 223 -2.08 6.43 -30.60
N GLN A 224 -2.89 5.42 -30.93
CA GLN A 224 -4.28 5.59 -31.37
C GLN A 224 -5.26 4.90 -30.40
N TRP A 225 -6.54 5.25 -30.50
CA TRP A 225 -7.62 4.61 -29.74
C TRP A 225 -7.38 4.63 -28.22
N ALA A 226 -7.45 3.47 -27.55
CA ALA A 226 -7.21 3.34 -26.12
C ALA A 226 -5.78 3.75 -25.70
N TYR A 227 -4.82 3.77 -26.62
CA TYR A 227 -3.42 4.10 -26.35
C TYR A 227 -3.13 5.60 -26.41
N GLU A 228 -4.02 6.41 -27.01
CA GLU A 228 -3.81 7.84 -27.24
C GLU A 228 -3.45 8.61 -25.96
N LYS A 229 -4.10 8.26 -24.83
CA LYS A 229 -3.88 8.87 -23.52
C LYS A 229 -3.28 7.91 -22.50
N LEU A 230 -2.72 6.78 -22.95
CA LEU A 230 -2.11 5.77 -22.10
C LEU A 230 -0.58 5.98 -22.07
N ASN A 231 -0.18 7.10 -21.47
CA ASN A 231 1.16 7.59 -21.24
C ASN A 231 1.22 8.27 -19.86
N VAL A 232 2.42 8.57 -19.36
CA VAL A 232 2.61 9.06 -17.98
C VAL A 232 2.06 10.48 -17.80
N VAL A 233 2.38 11.39 -18.73
CA VAL A 233 1.93 12.78 -18.68
C VAL A 233 0.67 12.93 -19.51
N ARG A 234 -0.40 13.35 -18.84
CA ARG A 234 -1.65 13.66 -19.51
C ARG A 234 -1.59 15.06 -20.12
N SER A 235 -1.42 15.14 -21.44
CA SER A 235 -1.63 16.37 -22.23
C SER A 235 -3.11 16.69 -22.41
#